data_AF-A0A1H6TCU4-F1
#
_entry.id   AF-A0A1H6TCU4-F1
#
_cell.length_a   1.000
_cell.length_b   1.000
_cell.length_c   1.000
_cell.angle_alpha   90.00
_cell.angle_beta   90.00
_cell.angle_gamma   90.00
#
_symmetry.space_group_name_H-M   'P 1'
#
loop_
_entity.id
_entity.type
_entity.pdbx_description
1 polymer ?
#
loop_
_entity_poly.entity_id
_entity_poly.type
_entity_poly.pdbx_seq_one_letter_code
_entity_poly.pdbx_strand_id
1 'polypeptide(L)'
;MKMKTALSTTFGVLMLGAAVIAAAADMPVVKPLRGTVDSVDNKTLNFTTRSGAHQSIGLTDQTGIRLVSKTDIESIKPDSFIGSAAIPQADGSLKALEVTVFEASLKGSGEGHYGWQNADGSTGTMTNGTVGKLSKANGRTLSVGYKGGEKQLVVPQDVPIAYVEAGKVDQLVKGAKVVVFPGEDGKTARGVAVGKDGFQPPM
;
A
#
# COMPACT_ATOMS: atom_id res chain seq x y z
N MET A 1 53.18 -39.97 -46.55
CA MET A 1 54.43 -40.29 -45.83
C MET A 1 54.59 -39.35 -44.65
N LYS A 2 54.62 -39.92 -43.43
CA LYS A 2 55.17 -39.40 -42.16
C LYS A 2 54.48 -38.23 -41.41
N MET A 3 54.04 -38.59 -40.19
CA MET A 3 53.71 -37.79 -39.00
C MET A 3 54.81 -36.81 -38.58
N LYS A 4 54.40 -35.79 -37.79
CA LYS A 4 55.04 -35.17 -36.59
C LYS A 4 54.56 -33.69 -36.49
N THR A 5 54.21 -33.03 -35.39
CA THR A 5 54.12 -33.29 -33.94
C THR A 5 53.27 -32.15 -33.34
N ALA A 6 52.66 -32.37 -32.18
CA ALA A 6 51.82 -31.46 -31.41
C ALA A 6 52.50 -30.15 -30.93
N LEU A 7 51.69 -29.12 -30.65
CA LEU A 7 51.79 -28.37 -29.39
C LEU A 7 50.46 -27.69 -29.03
N SER A 8 50.07 -27.88 -27.78
CA SER A 8 48.87 -27.41 -27.10
C SER A 8 48.96 -25.91 -26.77
N THR A 9 47.85 -25.17 -26.90
CA THR A 9 47.60 -23.99 -26.05
C THR A 9 46.11 -23.78 -25.85
N THR A 10 45.59 -24.34 -24.76
CA THR A 10 44.26 -24.03 -24.22
C THR A 10 44.29 -22.59 -23.69
N PHE A 11 43.60 -21.67 -24.35
CA PHE A 11 43.35 -20.33 -23.82
C PHE A 11 41.95 -20.33 -23.18
N GLY A 12 41.91 -20.54 -21.85
CA GLY A 12 40.68 -20.46 -21.08
C GLY A 12 40.19 -19.01 -21.00
N VAL A 13 39.06 -18.73 -21.63
CA VAL A 13 38.35 -17.46 -21.47
C VAL A 13 37.61 -17.50 -20.15
N LEU A 14 38.21 -16.92 -19.11
CA LEU A 14 37.51 -16.62 -17.85
C LEU A 14 36.60 -15.41 -18.09
N MET A 15 35.34 -15.65 -18.44
CA MET A 15 34.29 -14.62 -18.39
C MET A 15 34.01 -14.30 -16.92
N LEU A 16 34.66 -13.24 -16.38
CA LEU A 16 34.21 -12.60 -15.15
C LEU A 16 32.85 -11.95 -15.44
N GLY A 17 31.77 -12.67 -15.13
CA GLY A 17 30.44 -12.10 -15.07
C GLY A 17 30.38 -11.06 -13.97
N ALA A 18 30.40 -9.78 -14.33
CA ALA A 18 30.09 -8.69 -13.41
C ALA A 18 28.64 -8.88 -12.92
N ALA A 19 28.49 -9.34 -11.68
CA ALA A 19 27.21 -9.29 -10.99
C ALA A 19 26.87 -7.80 -10.79
N VAL A 20 26.01 -7.27 -11.66
CA VAL A 20 25.38 -5.97 -11.42
C VAL A 20 24.49 -6.17 -10.21
N ILE A 21 24.99 -5.80 -9.03
CA ILE A 21 24.15 -5.60 -7.86
C ILE A 21 23.27 -4.41 -8.21
N ALA A 22 22.06 -4.69 -8.73
CA ALA A 22 21.04 -3.68 -8.86
C ALA A 22 20.72 -3.19 -7.44
N ALA A 23 21.26 -2.02 -7.09
CA ALA A 23 20.82 -1.32 -5.89
C ALA A 23 19.31 -1.13 -6.03
N ALA A 24 18.54 -1.65 -5.07
CA ALA A 24 17.12 -1.35 -5.00
C ALA A 24 16.99 0.18 -4.92
N ALA A 25 16.41 0.80 -5.94
CA ALA A 25 16.16 2.23 -5.93
C ALA A 25 15.34 2.56 -4.67
N ASP A 26 15.72 3.61 -3.94
CA ASP A 26 14.96 4.09 -2.79
C ASP A 26 13.52 4.37 -3.23
N MET A 27 12.60 3.48 -2.87
CA MET A 27 11.19 3.68 -3.16
C MET A 27 10.68 4.82 -2.27
N PRO A 28 10.08 5.89 -2.82
CA PRO A 28 9.46 6.93 -2.02
C PRO A 28 8.51 6.32 -0.99
N VAL A 29 8.70 6.67 0.28
CA VAL A 29 7.90 6.14 1.39
C VAL A 29 6.78 7.11 1.71
N VAL A 30 5.54 6.66 1.50
CA VAL A 30 4.36 7.40 1.96
C VAL A 30 4.22 7.23 3.47
N LYS A 31 4.01 8.36 4.17
CA LYS A 31 3.89 8.42 5.64
C LYS A 31 2.54 9.05 6.04
N PRO A 32 1.44 8.27 6.08
CA PRO A 32 0.15 8.79 6.51
C PRO A 32 0.16 9.11 8.01
N LEU A 33 -0.57 10.16 8.39
CA LEU A 33 -0.78 10.53 9.79
C LEU A 33 -2.06 9.87 10.29
N ARG A 34 -1.97 9.13 11.38
CA ARG A 34 -3.12 8.40 11.97
C ARG A 34 -3.53 9.05 13.27
N GLY A 35 -4.83 9.27 13.46
CA GLY A 35 -5.31 10.02 14.61
C GLY A 35 -6.80 9.99 14.84
N THR A 36 -7.25 10.88 15.71
CA THR A 36 -8.65 11.10 16.08
C THR A 36 -9.01 12.54 15.79
N VAL A 37 -10.14 12.78 15.13
CA VAL A 37 -10.63 14.13 14.82
C VAL A 37 -10.96 14.87 16.12
N ASP A 38 -10.42 16.07 16.26
CA ASP A 38 -10.75 17.00 17.35
C ASP A 38 -11.86 17.95 16.90
N SER A 39 -11.70 18.55 15.72
CA SER A 39 -12.68 19.44 15.08
C SER A 39 -12.39 19.61 13.57
N VAL A 40 -13.38 20.15 12.86
CA VAL A 40 -13.17 20.77 11.54
C VAL A 40 -13.69 22.20 11.59
N ASP A 41 -12.82 23.18 11.34
CA ASP A 41 -13.14 24.61 11.33
C ASP A 41 -12.50 25.30 10.12
N ASN A 42 -13.24 26.17 9.42
CA ASN A 42 -12.69 26.96 8.30
C ASN A 42 -11.84 26.16 7.28
N LYS A 43 -12.34 24.98 6.87
CA LYS A 43 -11.62 24.02 6.00
C LYS A 43 -10.27 23.53 6.58
N THR A 44 -10.11 23.50 7.90
CA THR A 44 -8.95 22.93 8.58
C THR A 44 -9.42 21.74 9.40
N LEU A 45 -8.75 20.60 9.22
CA LEU A 45 -8.93 19.42 10.05
C LEU A 45 -7.94 19.49 11.21
N ASN A 46 -8.46 19.59 12.43
CA ASN A 46 -7.68 19.47 13.66
C ASN A 46 -7.84 18.05 14.20
N PHE A 47 -6.73 17.39 14.53
CA PHE A 47 -6.73 16.01 14.98
C PHE A 47 -5.56 15.72 15.91
N THR A 48 -5.79 14.78 16.83
CA THR A 48 -4.75 14.26 17.72
C THR A 48 -4.18 12.98 17.11
N THR A 49 -2.88 12.95 16.83
CA THR A 49 -2.19 11.76 16.31
C THR A 49 -2.20 10.62 17.34
N ARG A 50 -1.94 9.39 16.91
CA ARG A 50 -1.78 8.24 17.84
C ARG A 50 -0.66 8.44 18.86
N SER A 51 0.33 9.28 18.58
CA SER A 51 1.40 9.64 19.53
C SER A 51 1.00 10.73 20.53
N GLY A 52 -0.23 11.25 20.45
CA GLY A 52 -0.75 12.30 21.34
C GLY A 52 -0.44 13.73 20.88
N ALA A 53 0.14 13.93 19.70
CA ALA A 53 0.41 15.27 19.19
C ALA A 53 -0.84 15.87 18.53
N HIS A 54 -1.18 17.10 18.89
CA HIS A 54 -2.20 17.87 18.16
C HIS A 54 -1.61 18.35 16.82
N GLN A 55 -2.37 18.16 15.75
CA GLN A 55 -2.00 18.53 14.39
C GLN A 55 -3.17 19.21 13.70
N SER A 56 -2.85 20.07 12.73
CA SER A 56 -3.82 20.75 11.88
C SER A 56 -3.39 20.61 10.44
N ILE A 57 -4.33 20.36 9.54
CA ILE A 57 -4.07 20.30 8.10
C ILE A 57 -5.20 20.92 7.30
N GLY A 58 -4.88 21.66 6.24
CA GLY A 58 -5.87 22.26 5.36
C GLY A 58 -6.62 21.21 4.55
N LEU A 59 -7.92 21.42 4.37
CA LEU A 59 -8.79 20.71 3.44
C LEU A 59 -9.09 21.65 2.26
N THR A 60 -9.06 21.12 1.06
CA THR A 60 -9.45 21.83 -0.16
C THR A 60 -10.56 21.08 -0.88
N ASP A 61 -11.10 21.67 -1.93
CA ASP A 61 -12.13 21.02 -2.75
C ASP A 61 -11.56 19.83 -3.54
N GLN A 62 -10.22 19.70 -3.60
CA GLN A 62 -9.49 18.57 -4.16
C GLN A 62 -9.14 17.49 -3.13
N THR A 63 -9.33 17.75 -1.82
CA THR A 63 -9.07 16.75 -0.79
C THR A 63 -10.06 15.59 -0.92
N GLY A 64 -9.56 14.41 -1.28
CA GLY A 64 -10.40 13.21 -1.37
C GLY A 64 -10.83 12.72 0.00
N ILE A 65 -12.12 12.81 0.33
CA ILE A 65 -12.68 12.20 1.54
C ILE A 65 -13.13 10.77 1.24
N ARG A 66 -12.77 9.84 2.13
CA ARG A 66 -13.07 8.42 2.01
C ARG A 66 -13.71 7.92 3.30
N LEU A 67 -14.88 7.29 3.19
CA LEU A 67 -15.52 6.66 4.33
C LEU A 67 -15.09 5.20 4.38
N VAL A 68 -14.66 4.75 5.56
CA VAL A 68 -14.03 3.45 5.75
C VAL A 68 -14.85 2.62 6.71
N SER A 69 -15.20 1.41 6.33
CA SER A 69 -15.95 0.47 7.17
C SER A 69 -15.30 -0.90 7.19
N LYS A 70 -15.69 -1.74 8.16
CA LYS A 70 -15.26 -3.13 8.19
C LYS A 70 -15.92 -3.92 7.05
N THR A 71 -15.17 -4.83 6.45
CA THR A 71 -15.71 -5.87 5.56
C THR A 71 -14.94 -7.17 5.77
N ASP A 72 -15.24 -8.19 4.96
CA ASP A 72 -14.70 -9.53 5.09
C ASP A 72 -14.04 -9.99 3.77
N ILE A 73 -13.31 -11.11 3.80
CA ILE A 73 -12.49 -11.59 2.68
C ILE A 73 -13.35 -11.94 1.45
N GLU A 74 -14.61 -12.28 1.68
CA GLU A 74 -15.62 -12.60 0.66
C GLU A 74 -15.99 -11.37 -0.20
N SER A 75 -15.70 -10.15 0.28
CA SER A 75 -15.86 -8.93 -0.50
C SER A 75 -14.81 -8.79 -1.61
N ILE A 76 -13.68 -9.50 -1.49
CA ILE A 76 -12.62 -9.51 -2.49
C ILE A 76 -13.00 -10.48 -3.61
N LYS A 77 -13.33 -9.91 -4.76
CA LYS A 77 -13.74 -10.65 -5.96
C LYS A 77 -12.65 -10.51 -7.03
N PRO A 78 -12.65 -11.37 -8.05
CA PRO A 78 -11.91 -11.07 -9.27
C PRO A 78 -12.33 -9.69 -9.78
N ASP A 79 -11.37 -8.90 -10.27
CA ASP A 79 -11.52 -7.50 -10.72
C ASP A 79 -11.78 -6.45 -9.63
N SER A 80 -11.88 -6.85 -8.34
CA SER A 80 -11.86 -5.89 -7.23
C SER A 80 -10.57 -5.08 -7.26
N PHE A 81 -10.68 -3.77 -7.10
CA PHE A 81 -9.53 -2.92 -6.83
C PHE A 81 -9.26 -2.91 -5.33
N ILE A 82 -8.06 -3.30 -4.94
CA ILE A 82 -7.64 -3.38 -3.54
C ILE A 82 -6.37 -2.57 -3.30
N GLY A 83 -6.17 -2.20 -2.03
CA GLY A 83 -4.90 -1.73 -1.49
C GLY A 83 -4.46 -2.63 -0.35
N SER A 84 -3.16 -2.85 -0.18
CA SER A 84 -2.66 -3.63 0.95
C SER A 84 -1.30 -3.13 1.42
N ALA A 85 -1.24 -2.69 2.68
CA ALA A 85 0.00 -2.56 3.41
C ALA A 85 0.54 -3.96 3.69
N ALA A 86 1.82 -4.20 3.40
CA ALA A 86 2.41 -5.52 3.50
C ALA A 86 3.91 -5.49 3.79
N ILE A 87 4.39 -6.56 4.41
CA ILE A 87 5.82 -6.82 4.65
C ILE A 87 6.35 -7.75 3.55
N PRO A 88 7.37 -7.33 2.77
CA PRO A 88 8.04 -8.21 1.82
C PRO A 88 8.62 -9.46 2.49
N GLN A 89 8.47 -10.61 1.84
CA GLN A 89 9.01 -11.89 2.29
C GLN A 89 10.25 -12.28 1.46
N ALA A 90 11.07 -13.19 1.99
CA ALA A 90 12.30 -13.65 1.33
C ALA A 90 12.04 -14.38 -0.01
N ASP A 91 10.86 -14.97 -0.18
CA ASP A 91 10.42 -15.64 -1.41
C ASP A 91 9.84 -14.68 -2.47
N GLY A 92 9.82 -13.38 -2.18
CA GLY A 92 9.27 -12.34 -3.05
C GLY A 92 7.76 -12.12 -2.93
N SER A 93 7.07 -12.91 -2.10
CA SER A 93 5.66 -12.65 -1.75
C SER A 93 5.53 -11.49 -0.77
N LEU A 94 4.31 -10.98 -0.62
CA LEU A 94 3.98 -9.91 0.33
C LEU A 94 3.05 -10.48 1.41
N LYS A 95 3.43 -10.38 2.68
CA LYS A 95 2.54 -10.72 3.80
C LYS A 95 1.70 -9.49 4.16
N ALA A 96 0.39 -9.55 3.89
CA ALA A 96 -0.53 -8.47 4.20
C ALA A 96 -0.57 -8.17 5.70
N LEU A 97 -0.60 -6.89 6.05
CA LEU A 97 -0.94 -6.38 7.38
C LEU A 97 -2.39 -5.89 7.43
N GLU A 98 -2.94 -5.51 6.28
CA GLU A 98 -4.33 -5.14 6.06
C GLU A 98 -4.69 -5.30 4.58
N VAL A 99 -5.98 -5.36 4.27
CA VAL A 99 -6.47 -5.23 2.90
C VAL A 99 -7.63 -4.24 2.86
N THR A 100 -7.55 -3.27 1.96
CA THR A 100 -8.63 -2.35 1.65
C THR A 100 -9.26 -2.75 0.33
N VAL A 101 -10.59 -2.87 0.28
CA VAL A 101 -11.38 -3.02 -0.94
C VAL A 101 -12.01 -1.67 -1.27
N PHE A 102 -11.78 -1.18 -2.47
CA PHE A 102 -12.33 0.10 -2.90
C PHE A 102 -13.66 -0.09 -3.64
N GLU A 103 -14.60 0.84 -3.44
CA GLU A 103 -15.75 0.96 -4.32
C GLU A 103 -15.31 1.15 -5.79
N ALA A 104 -16.18 0.75 -6.72
CA ALA A 104 -15.83 0.74 -8.14
C ALA A 104 -15.41 2.13 -8.68
N SER A 105 -16.04 3.21 -8.21
CA SER A 105 -15.71 4.60 -8.57
C SER A 105 -14.33 5.06 -8.10
N LEU A 106 -13.70 4.33 -7.17
CA LEU A 106 -12.37 4.62 -6.65
C LEU A 106 -11.27 3.74 -7.25
N LYS A 107 -11.58 2.91 -8.25
CA LYS A 107 -10.59 2.11 -8.97
C LYS A 107 -9.49 3.01 -9.53
N GLY A 108 -8.23 2.62 -9.28
CA GLY A 108 -7.05 3.40 -9.63
C GLY A 108 -6.55 4.34 -8.52
N SER A 109 -7.25 4.46 -7.39
CA SER A 109 -6.83 5.29 -6.26
C SER A 109 -5.45 4.88 -5.73
N GLY A 110 -4.46 5.75 -5.93
CA GLY A 110 -3.08 5.49 -5.51
C GLY A 110 -2.50 4.21 -6.10
N GLU A 111 -2.93 3.79 -7.30
CA GLU A 111 -2.47 2.54 -7.93
C GLU A 111 -0.94 2.49 -8.03
N GLY A 112 -0.36 1.32 -7.71
CA GLY A 112 1.08 1.09 -7.80
C GLY A 112 1.62 0.21 -6.67
N HIS A 113 2.94 0.11 -6.62
CA HIS A 113 3.70 -0.51 -5.54
C HIS A 113 4.79 0.44 -5.07
N TYR A 114 4.76 0.81 -3.79
CA TYR A 114 5.64 1.84 -3.23
C TYR A 114 5.93 1.61 -1.75
N GLY A 115 6.91 2.33 -1.20
CA GLY A 115 7.25 2.27 0.21
C GLY A 115 6.13 2.84 1.08
N TRP A 116 5.88 2.22 2.23
CA TRP A 116 4.78 2.61 3.11
C TRP A 116 5.17 2.54 4.58
N GLN A 117 4.82 3.58 5.34
CA GLN A 117 4.92 3.52 6.80
C GLN A 117 3.66 2.87 7.39
N ASN A 118 3.82 1.70 7.98
CA ASN A 118 2.76 0.91 8.60
C ASN A 118 2.20 1.60 9.85
N ALA A 119 1.07 1.09 10.34
CA ALA A 119 0.38 1.59 11.54
C ALA A 119 1.24 1.58 12.82
N ASP A 120 2.23 0.69 12.89
CA ASP A 120 3.20 0.57 13.99
C ASP A 120 4.47 1.43 13.81
N GLY A 121 4.56 2.19 12.71
CA GLY A 121 5.70 3.03 12.37
C GLY A 121 6.82 2.32 11.59
N SER A 122 6.76 1.00 11.43
CA SER A 122 7.71 0.24 10.60
C SER A 122 7.56 0.59 9.11
N THR A 123 8.62 0.40 8.34
CA THR A 123 8.60 0.56 6.89
C THR A 123 8.30 -0.77 6.22
N GLY A 124 7.25 -0.80 5.41
CA GLY A 124 6.89 -1.89 4.52
C GLY A 124 6.57 -1.38 3.12
N THR A 125 5.59 -2.00 2.48
CA THR A 125 5.12 -1.63 1.14
C THR A 125 3.62 -1.45 1.14
N MET A 126 3.12 -0.64 0.20
CA MET A 126 1.70 -0.58 -0.15
C MET A 126 1.57 -1.04 -1.60
N THR A 127 0.64 -1.96 -1.86
CA THR A 127 0.30 -2.40 -3.21
C THR A 127 -1.17 -2.12 -3.48
N ASN A 128 -1.43 -1.21 -4.41
CA ASN A 128 -2.77 -0.88 -4.88
C ASN A 128 -2.94 -1.34 -6.32
N GLY A 129 -3.93 -2.18 -6.57
CA GLY A 129 -4.10 -2.80 -7.87
C GLY A 129 -5.39 -3.61 -7.99
N THR A 130 -5.58 -4.23 -9.14
CA THR A 130 -6.73 -5.06 -9.45
C THR A 130 -6.44 -6.52 -9.17
N VAL A 131 -7.34 -7.19 -8.45
CA VAL A 131 -7.25 -8.61 -8.17
C VAL A 131 -7.47 -9.41 -9.46
N GLY A 132 -6.48 -10.21 -9.82
CA GLY A 132 -6.57 -11.15 -10.94
C GLY A 132 -7.27 -12.44 -10.53
N LYS A 133 -6.58 -13.58 -10.68
CA LYS A 133 -7.10 -14.89 -10.26
C LYS A 133 -6.99 -15.06 -8.76
N LEU A 134 -8.10 -15.37 -8.10
CA LEU A 134 -8.13 -15.85 -6.72
C LEU A 134 -7.71 -17.32 -6.70
N SER A 135 -6.53 -17.63 -6.18
CA SER A 135 -6.14 -19.03 -5.95
C SER A 135 -6.74 -19.52 -4.65
N LYS A 136 -7.93 -20.13 -4.72
CA LYS A 136 -8.54 -20.81 -3.57
C LYS A 136 -7.69 -21.98 -3.05
N ALA A 137 -6.73 -22.48 -3.83
CA ALA A 137 -5.89 -23.62 -3.47
C ALA A 137 -4.98 -23.35 -2.25
N ASN A 138 -4.62 -22.08 -1.99
CA ASN A 138 -3.88 -21.65 -0.79
C ASN A 138 -4.72 -20.76 0.14
N GLY A 139 -6.05 -20.78 -0.03
CA GLY A 139 -7.04 -20.15 0.86
C GLY A 139 -7.14 -18.63 0.80
N ARG A 140 -6.02 -17.88 0.75
CA ARG A 140 -6.00 -16.40 0.86
C ARG A 140 -4.79 -15.75 0.16
N THR A 141 -4.25 -16.35 -0.89
CA THR A 141 -3.20 -15.74 -1.73
C THR A 141 -3.84 -15.04 -2.93
N LEU A 142 -3.60 -13.73 -3.06
CA LEU A 142 -4.14 -12.86 -4.09
C LEU A 142 -3.04 -12.47 -5.09
N SER A 143 -3.31 -12.67 -6.38
CA SER A 143 -2.52 -12.05 -7.45
C SER A 143 -3.08 -10.65 -7.70
N VAL A 144 -2.24 -9.62 -7.55
CA VAL A 144 -2.64 -8.20 -7.63
C VAL A 144 -1.85 -7.51 -8.73
N GLY A 145 -2.54 -7.14 -9.81
CA GLY A 145 -1.96 -6.46 -10.96
C GLY A 145 -2.12 -4.94 -10.88
N TYR A 146 -1.09 -4.20 -11.30
CA TYR A 146 -1.08 -2.74 -11.43
C TYR A 146 -0.23 -2.37 -12.65
N LYS A 147 -0.25 -1.09 -13.09
CA LYS A 147 0.51 -0.65 -14.29
C LYS A 147 1.99 -1.04 -14.31
N GLY A 148 2.61 -1.23 -13.16
CA GLY A 148 4.03 -1.58 -13.02
C GLY A 148 4.33 -3.07 -12.85
N GLY A 149 3.32 -3.95 -12.88
CA GLY A 149 3.51 -5.40 -12.79
C GLY A 149 2.47 -6.10 -11.92
N GLU A 150 2.84 -7.25 -11.37
CA GLU A 150 1.99 -8.07 -10.53
C GLU A 150 2.72 -8.44 -9.23
N LYS A 151 1.98 -8.55 -8.12
CA LYS A 151 2.48 -9.06 -6.83
C LYS A 151 1.61 -10.19 -6.32
N GLN A 152 2.24 -11.13 -5.61
CA GLN A 152 1.55 -12.17 -4.85
C GLN A 152 1.42 -11.70 -3.40
N LEU A 153 0.17 -11.55 -2.95
CA LEU A 153 -0.18 -11.08 -1.62
C LEU A 153 -0.77 -12.24 -0.81
N VAL A 154 -0.09 -12.65 0.25
CA VAL A 154 -0.58 -13.64 1.21
C VAL A 154 -1.35 -12.88 2.30
N VAL A 155 -2.63 -13.21 2.48
CA VAL A 155 -3.50 -12.56 3.48
C VAL A 155 -3.75 -13.52 4.66
N PRO A 156 -3.04 -13.38 5.79
CA PRO A 156 -3.30 -14.16 7.00
C PRO A 156 -4.75 -14.04 7.53
N GLN A 157 -5.15 -14.98 8.39
CA GLN A 157 -6.54 -15.09 8.84
C GLN A 157 -7.03 -13.89 9.66
N ASP A 158 -6.13 -13.32 10.46
CA ASP A 158 -6.32 -12.24 11.42
C ASP A 158 -6.17 -10.84 10.82
N VAL A 159 -5.86 -10.75 9.52
CA VAL A 159 -5.68 -9.46 8.84
C VAL A 159 -7.01 -8.71 8.70
N PRO A 160 -7.10 -7.45 9.15
CA PRO A 160 -8.29 -6.65 8.99
C PRO A 160 -8.54 -6.34 7.51
N ILE A 161 -9.82 -6.40 7.13
CA ILE A 161 -10.27 -6.03 5.79
C ILE A 161 -11.25 -4.87 5.90
N ALA A 162 -10.96 -3.81 5.15
CA ALA A 162 -11.74 -2.58 5.15
C ALA A 162 -12.39 -2.36 3.78
N TYR A 163 -13.59 -1.80 3.76
CA TYR A 163 -14.23 -1.28 2.56
C TYR A 163 -14.12 0.24 2.56
N VAL A 164 -13.73 0.80 1.42
CA VAL A 164 -13.56 2.24 1.21
C VAL A 164 -14.52 2.73 0.14
N GLU A 165 -15.37 3.68 0.53
CA GLU A 165 -16.33 4.36 -0.34
C GLU A 165 -16.09 5.87 -0.37
N ALA A 166 -16.74 6.57 -1.30
CA ALA A 166 -16.71 8.03 -1.35
C ALA A 166 -17.28 8.61 -0.04
N GLY A 167 -16.50 9.46 0.60
CA GLY A 167 -16.89 10.16 1.82
C GLY A 167 -17.21 11.63 1.58
N LYS A 168 -17.57 12.31 2.68
CA LYS A 168 -17.90 13.74 2.74
C LYS A 168 -17.27 14.37 3.98
N VAL A 169 -16.98 15.66 3.92
CA VAL A 169 -16.34 16.41 5.02
C VAL A 169 -17.18 16.39 6.29
N ASP A 170 -18.50 16.33 6.20
CA ASP A 170 -19.43 16.24 7.35
C ASP A 170 -19.26 14.95 8.18
N GLN A 171 -18.58 13.93 7.65
CA GLN A 171 -18.24 12.69 8.36
C GLN A 171 -17.00 12.85 9.25
N LEU A 172 -16.23 13.93 9.10
CA LEU A 172 -15.09 14.28 9.94
C LEU A 172 -15.58 14.89 11.26
N VAL A 173 -16.34 14.11 12.02
CA VAL A 173 -16.90 14.52 13.31
C VAL A 173 -15.90 14.25 14.44
N LYS A 174 -16.00 15.04 15.52
CA LYS A 174 -15.19 14.85 16.72
C LYS A 174 -15.23 13.39 17.20
N GLY A 175 -14.06 12.81 17.47
CA GLY A 175 -13.90 11.43 17.92
C GLY A 175 -13.77 10.40 16.80
N ALA A 176 -14.06 10.75 15.54
CA ALA A 176 -13.85 9.85 14.41
C ALA A 176 -12.37 9.51 14.23
N LYS A 177 -12.07 8.26 13.83
CA LYS A 177 -10.70 7.82 13.56
C LYS A 177 -10.34 8.11 12.12
N VAL A 178 -9.16 8.69 11.91
CA VAL A 178 -8.72 9.14 10.59
C VAL A 178 -7.32 8.68 10.23
N VAL A 179 -7.11 8.53 8.92
CA VAL A 179 -5.81 8.43 8.26
C VAL A 179 -5.72 9.60 7.29
N VAL A 180 -4.83 10.52 7.59
CA VAL A 180 -4.61 11.75 6.84
C VAL A 180 -3.41 11.54 5.93
N PHE A 181 -3.60 11.88 4.66
CA PHE A 181 -2.57 11.84 3.63
C PHE A 181 -2.15 13.27 3.31
N PRO A 182 -0.98 13.73 3.79
CA PRO A 182 -0.48 15.05 3.42
C PRO A 182 -0.24 15.14 1.91
N GLY A 183 -0.52 16.32 1.35
CA GLY A 183 -0.07 16.73 0.03
C GLY A 183 1.42 17.06 0.01
N GLU A 184 1.95 17.31 -1.17
CA GLU A 184 3.38 17.63 -1.36
C GLU A 184 3.79 18.96 -0.71
N ASP A 185 2.83 19.87 -0.54
CA ASP A 185 3.04 21.16 0.14
C ASP A 185 3.22 21.02 1.67
N GLY A 186 2.92 19.84 2.23
CA GLY A 186 2.92 19.56 3.68
C GLY A 186 1.88 20.34 4.48
N LYS A 187 1.00 21.10 3.83
CA LYS A 187 0.03 22.02 4.46
C LYS A 187 -1.41 21.60 4.21
N THR A 188 -1.68 20.98 3.07
CA THR A 188 -3.02 20.51 2.70
C THR A 188 -3.05 18.99 2.65
N ALA A 189 -4.21 18.41 2.91
CA ALA A 189 -4.42 16.98 2.75
C ALA A 189 -4.77 16.67 1.29
N ARG A 190 -4.03 15.76 0.66
CA ARG A 190 -4.48 15.17 -0.62
C ARG A 190 -5.66 14.21 -0.44
N GLY A 191 -5.79 13.62 0.75
CA GLY A 191 -6.93 12.79 1.09
C GLY A 191 -7.04 12.52 2.59
N VAL A 192 -8.24 12.19 3.03
CA VAL A 192 -8.55 11.79 4.41
C VAL A 192 -9.46 10.57 4.35
N ALA A 193 -9.02 9.48 4.97
CA ALA A 193 -9.85 8.30 5.20
C ALA A 193 -10.40 8.34 6.62
N VAL A 194 -11.72 8.35 6.76
CA VAL A 194 -12.44 8.45 8.04
C VAL A 194 -13.23 7.19 8.31
N GLY A 195 -13.12 6.67 9.52
CA GLY A 195 -13.85 5.50 9.97
C GLY A 195 -15.33 5.78 10.18
N LYS A 196 -16.18 4.97 9.54
CA LYS A 196 -17.63 4.91 9.74
C LYS A 196 -17.94 4.31 11.11
N ASP A 197 -18.88 4.91 11.83
CA ASP A 197 -19.40 4.37 13.11
C ASP A 197 -18.29 4.04 14.15
N GLY A 198 -17.23 4.85 14.17
CA GLY A 198 -16.10 4.65 15.09
C GLY A 198 -15.11 3.56 14.68
N PHE A 199 -15.27 2.96 13.50
CA PHE A 199 -14.29 2.03 12.93
C PHE A 199 -12.91 2.69 12.89
N GLN A 200 -11.86 1.96 13.24
CA GLN A 200 -10.49 2.44 13.09
C GLN A 200 -9.98 1.99 11.72
N PRO A 201 -9.80 2.90 10.74
CA PRO A 201 -9.20 2.50 9.47
C PRO A 201 -7.82 1.85 9.75
N PRO A 202 -7.53 0.68 9.15
CA PRO A 202 -6.27 -0.01 9.41
C PRO A 202 -5.07 0.64 8.70
N MET A 203 -5.31 1.26 7.52
CA MET A 203 -4.33 2.03 6.73
C MET A 203 -3.55 3.03 7.54
#